data_AF-A0A1U7YMF6-F1
#
_entry.id   AF-A0A1U7YMF6-F1
#
_cell.length_a   1.000
_cell.length_b   1.000
_cell.length_c   1.000
_cell.angle_alpha   90.00
_cell.angle_beta   90.00
_cell.angle_gamma   90.00
#
_symmetry.space_group_name_H-M   'P 1'
#
loop_
_entity.id
_entity.type
_entity.pdbx_description
1 polymer ?
#
loop_
_entity_poly.entity_id
_entity_poly.type
_entity_poly.pdbx_seq_one_letter_code
_entity_poly.pdbx_strand_id
1 'polypeptide(L)'
;MIKRFFKPQTSSGSTSSSPSLSSPSCPVINDNVNSTQPSDKDIILDSNLLKPDPGERKQISEFPPNLRDRVRRHYIQRGPCRPRNFIFPKTNFGGKLRHFNQEWFKTSYSGWLEYSIKEDAAFCLCCYLFKNEIGGYGKKVSDCFTKDGFRSWNKGIERLNAHVGEVNSAHNRCFKMMLDLSNQAQSILTSFDKQSEKTKSEYRVRLNASIDVARYLLKEGMPFQGHDERETSTRRGNFLDLLKWYADKKDDIKKVVLENAPKNDIMICP
;
A
#
# COMPACT_ATOMS: atom_id res chain seq x y z
N MET A 1 -20.26 41.12 49.64
CA MET A 1 -20.06 42.59 49.59
C MET A 1 -18.62 42.87 50.02
N ILE A 2 -17.86 43.55 49.17
CA ILE A 2 -16.39 43.49 49.07
C ILE A 2 -15.65 44.13 50.27
N LYS A 3 -14.65 43.40 50.81
CA LYS A 3 -13.59 43.83 51.76
C LYS A 3 -12.38 42.92 51.46
N ARG A 4 -11.09 43.25 51.60
CA ARG A 4 -10.25 44.42 51.88
C ARG A 4 -8.79 43.93 51.70
N PHE A 5 -7.89 44.82 51.29
CA PHE A 5 -6.43 44.95 51.60
C PHE A 5 -5.56 43.71 51.94
N PHE A 6 -4.36 43.65 51.36
CA PHE A 6 -3.21 42.94 51.97
C PHE A 6 -1.98 43.84 52.09
N LYS A 7 -1.28 43.68 53.23
CA LYS A 7 -0.12 44.43 53.74
C LYS A 7 1.09 43.47 53.78
N PRO A 8 2.35 43.92 53.57
CA PRO A 8 3.54 43.07 53.64
C PRO A 8 4.35 43.25 54.95
N GLN A 9 5.15 42.21 55.31
CA GLN A 9 6.53 42.23 55.88
C GLN A 9 6.83 41.12 56.94
N THR A 10 7.95 40.39 56.72
CA THR A 10 9.07 39.88 57.60
C THR A 10 8.77 39.26 59.01
N SER A 11 9.54 38.36 59.66
CA SER A 11 10.85 37.66 59.50
C SER A 11 10.98 36.44 60.48
N SER A 12 11.92 35.53 60.18
CA SER A 12 12.77 34.66 61.04
C SER A 12 12.20 33.58 61.99
N GLY A 13 12.72 32.34 61.86
CA GLY A 13 12.70 31.29 62.89
C GLY A 13 13.04 29.88 62.35
N SER A 14 14.24 29.39 62.65
CA SER A 14 14.86 28.12 62.22
C SER A 14 14.44 26.90 63.05
N THR A 15 14.21 25.72 62.43
CA THR A 15 14.95 24.44 62.61
C THR A 15 14.16 23.19 62.18
N SER A 16 14.86 22.34 61.41
CA SER A 16 14.77 20.87 61.26
C SER A 16 13.42 20.16 61.13
N SER A 17 13.15 19.65 59.94
CA SER A 17 12.98 18.19 59.70
C SER A 17 12.73 17.94 58.21
N SER A 18 13.61 17.15 57.59
CA SER A 18 13.52 16.71 56.20
C SER A 18 12.24 15.92 55.92
N PRO A 19 11.63 16.11 54.75
CA PRO A 19 11.12 14.97 53.99
C PRO A 19 11.69 14.96 52.56
N SER A 20 12.13 13.78 52.17
CA SER A 20 12.62 13.40 50.84
C SER A 20 11.68 13.85 49.72
N LEU A 21 12.15 14.75 48.85
CA LEU A 21 11.53 14.99 47.55
C LEU A 21 11.94 13.85 46.61
N SER A 22 11.07 12.86 46.45
CA SER A 22 11.09 11.94 45.33
C SER A 22 10.80 12.73 44.05
N SER A 23 11.78 12.81 43.15
CA SER A 23 11.63 13.34 41.80
C SER A 23 10.44 12.67 41.09
N PRO A 24 9.58 13.40 40.35
CA PRO A 24 8.71 12.75 39.39
C PRO A 24 9.61 12.20 38.29
N SER A 25 9.71 10.88 38.22
CA SER A 25 10.37 10.18 37.12
C SER A 25 9.80 10.69 35.80
N CYS A 26 10.68 11.10 34.89
CA CYS A 26 10.33 11.35 33.49
C CYS A 26 9.51 10.17 32.96
N PRO A 27 8.43 10.39 32.20
CA PRO A 27 7.71 9.29 31.58
C PRO A 27 8.69 8.57 30.65
N VAL A 28 8.97 7.30 30.98
CA VAL A 28 9.60 6.35 30.08
C VAL A 28 8.70 6.29 28.86
N ILE A 29 9.17 6.83 27.74
CA ILE A 29 8.57 6.58 26.44
C ILE A 29 8.80 5.10 26.19
N ASN A 30 7.78 4.29 26.46
CA ASN A 30 7.75 2.94 25.92
C ASN A 30 7.75 3.10 24.40
N ASP A 31 8.84 2.65 23.76
CA ASP A 31 8.90 2.37 22.32
C ASP A 31 7.98 1.19 21.99
N ASN A 32 6.69 1.33 22.28
CA ASN A 32 5.64 0.57 21.65
C ASN A 32 4.97 1.50 20.65
N VAL A 33 5.76 1.94 19.67
CA VAL A 33 5.20 2.14 18.34
C VAL A 33 4.82 0.74 17.88
N ASN A 34 3.61 0.31 18.26
CA ASN A 34 2.88 -0.64 17.44
C ASN A 34 2.73 0.07 16.10
N SER A 35 3.72 -0.16 15.25
CA SER A 35 3.56 -0.10 13.82
C SER A 35 2.39 -1.03 13.56
N THR A 36 1.20 -0.48 13.42
CA THR A 36 0.05 -1.19 12.88
C THR A 36 0.32 -1.40 11.40
N GLN A 37 1.42 -2.09 11.07
CA GLN A 37 1.41 -3.06 10.01
C GLN A 37 0.17 -3.90 10.29
N PRO A 38 -0.81 -3.97 9.36
CA PRO A 38 -1.90 -4.89 9.51
C PRO A 38 -1.25 -6.26 9.70
N SER A 39 -1.36 -6.79 10.91
CA SER A 39 -0.75 -8.09 11.22
C SER A 39 -1.28 -9.08 10.19
N ASP A 40 -0.43 -9.97 9.69
CA ASP A 40 -0.79 -11.08 8.79
C ASP A 40 -1.96 -11.94 9.32
N LYS A 41 -2.42 -11.69 10.54
CA LYS A 41 -3.54 -12.33 11.22
C LYS A 41 -4.93 -11.80 10.80
N ASP A 42 -5.04 -10.61 10.20
CA ASP A 42 -6.28 -10.14 9.52
C ASP A 42 -6.36 -10.65 8.05
N ILE A 43 -5.42 -11.53 7.67
CA ILE A 43 -5.25 -12.09 6.32
C ILE A 43 -5.58 -13.57 6.24
N ILE A 44 -6.32 -14.10 7.21
CA ILE A 44 -7.19 -15.25 6.90
C ILE A 44 -8.43 -14.69 6.21
N LEU A 45 -8.26 -14.37 4.92
CA LEU A 45 -9.38 -14.45 4.00
C LEU A 45 -9.75 -15.93 3.99
N ASP A 46 -10.66 -16.29 4.91
CA ASP A 46 -11.08 -17.66 5.17
C ASP A 46 -11.18 -18.42 3.84
N SER A 47 -10.43 -19.51 3.70
CA SER A 47 -10.41 -20.32 2.48
C SER A 47 -11.83 -20.75 2.08
N ASN A 48 -12.78 -20.72 3.02
CA ASN A 48 -14.19 -20.98 2.79
C ASN A 48 -14.95 -19.84 2.08
N LEU A 49 -14.48 -18.59 2.16
CA LEU A 49 -15.15 -17.41 1.60
C LEU A 49 -14.86 -17.22 0.11
N LEU A 50 -13.65 -17.59 -0.35
CA LEU A 50 -13.25 -17.48 -1.77
C LEU A 50 -13.38 -18.81 -2.48
N LYS A 51 -14.53 -19.00 -3.12
CA LYS A 51 -14.83 -20.18 -3.92
C LYS A 51 -13.96 -20.22 -5.19
N PRO A 52 -13.33 -21.37 -5.49
CA PRO A 52 -12.49 -21.50 -6.67
C PRO A 52 -13.31 -21.57 -7.97
N ASP A 53 -14.52 -22.16 -7.92
CA ASP A 53 -15.40 -22.28 -9.09
C ASP A 53 -15.98 -20.90 -9.46
N PRO A 54 -15.83 -20.44 -10.72
CA PRO A 54 -16.27 -19.11 -11.13
C PRO A 54 -17.78 -18.90 -11.02
N GLY A 55 -18.60 -19.95 -11.15
CA GLY A 55 -20.05 -19.89 -10.96
C GLY A 55 -20.47 -19.71 -9.50
N GLU A 56 -19.54 -19.84 -8.55
CA GLU A 56 -19.80 -19.66 -7.11
C GLU A 56 -19.19 -18.39 -6.53
N ARG A 57 -18.50 -17.59 -7.35
CA ARG A 57 -17.82 -16.38 -6.87
C ARG A 57 -18.81 -15.23 -6.73
N LYS A 58 -18.69 -14.51 -5.61
CA LYS A 58 -19.30 -13.18 -5.44
C LYS A 58 -18.65 -12.18 -6.40
N GLN A 59 -19.40 -11.20 -6.89
CA GLN A 59 -18.81 -10.16 -7.75
C GLN A 59 -17.77 -9.35 -6.96
N ILE A 60 -16.70 -8.90 -7.62
CA ILE A 60 -15.64 -8.09 -6.97
C ILE A 60 -16.19 -6.82 -6.32
N SER A 61 -17.24 -6.22 -6.88
CA SER A 61 -17.93 -5.05 -6.32
C SER A 61 -18.61 -5.31 -4.97
N GLU A 62 -18.99 -6.55 -4.68
CA GLU A 62 -19.64 -6.93 -3.41
C GLU A 62 -18.66 -6.96 -2.23
N PHE A 63 -17.35 -7.03 -2.51
CA PHE A 63 -16.33 -6.96 -1.47
C PHE A 63 -16.08 -5.49 -1.06
N PRO A 64 -15.75 -5.24 0.23
CA PRO A 64 -15.31 -3.93 0.71
C PRO A 64 -14.15 -3.39 -0.13
N PRO A 65 -14.13 -2.09 -0.50
CA PRO A 65 -13.11 -1.52 -1.39
C PRO A 65 -11.66 -1.82 -0.99
N ASN A 66 -11.36 -1.79 0.31
CA ASN A 66 -10.04 -2.09 0.89
C ASN A 66 -9.61 -3.56 0.74
N LEU A 67 -10.52 -4.49 0.46
CA LEU A 67 -10.23 -5.91 0.29
C LEU A 67 -10.19 -6.37 -1.18
N ARG A 68 -10.70 -5.58 -2.12
CA ARG A 68 -10.85 -5.98 -3.54
C ARG A 68 -9.52 -6.39 -4.17
N ASP A 69 -8.46 -5.62 -3.95
CA ASP A 69 -7.14 -5.94 -4.52
C ASP A 69 -6.51 -7.17 -3.90
N ARG A 70 -6.74 -7.43 -2.61
CA ARG A 70 -6.32 -8.67 -1.95
C ARG A 70 -7.05 -9.87 -2.55
N VAL A 71 -8.36 -9.76 -2.76
CA VAL A 71 -9.17 -10.79 -3.43
C VAL A 71 -8.70 -11.02 -4.87
N ARG A 72 -8.42 -9.95 -5.62
CA ARG A 72 -7.89 -10.05 -6.99
C ARG A 72 -6.56 -10.79 -7.02
N ARG A 73 -5.59 -10.41 -6.16
CA ARG A 73 -4.29 -11.08 -6.08
C ARG A 73 -4.43 -12.56 -5.73
N HIS A 74 -5.36 -12.91 -4.84
CA HIS A 74 -5.62 -14.31 -4.49
C HIS A 74 -6.08 -15.14 -5.71
N TYR A 75 -7.03 -14.63 -6.50
CA TYR A 75 -7.49 -15.33 -7.71
C TYR A 75 -6.41 -15.37 -8.81
N ILE A 76 -5.62 -14.30 -8.97
CA ILE A 76 -4.49 -14.27 -9.91
C ILE A 76 -3.45 -15.32 -9.55
N GLN A 77 -3.10 -15.43 -8.26
CA GLN A 77 -2.12 -16.40 -7.77
C GLN A 77 -2.59 -17.85 -7.93
N ARG A 78 -3.89 -18.12 -7.72
CA ARG A 78 -4.49 -19.44 -7.99
C ARG A 78 -4.55 -19.75 -9.49
N GLY A 79 -4.72 -18.72 -10.32
CA GLY A 79 -4.90 -18.83 -11.76
C GLY A 79 -6.31 -19.28 -12.17
N PRO A 80 -6.55 -19.40 -13.49
CA PRO A 80 -7.86 -19.75 -14.03
C PRO A 80 -8.34 -21.14 -13.56
N CYS A 81 -9.61 -21.24 -13.13
CA CYS A 81 -10.23 -22.50 -12.72
C CYS A 81 -10.35 -23.47 -13.91
N ARG A 82 -9.62 -24.60 -13.84
CA ARG A 82 -9.58 -25.63 -14.87
C ARG A 82 -9.73 -27.03 -14.25
N PRO A 83 -10.92 -27.62 -14.34
CA PRO A 83 -11.12 -29.00 -13.91
C PRO A 83 -10.19 -29.95 -14.67
N ARG A 84 -9.43 -30.77 -13.94
CA ARG A 84 -8.63 -31.86 -14.51
C ARG A 84 -9.43 -33.15 -14.46
N ASN A 85 -9.29 -33.99 -15.48
CA ASN A 85 -9.97 -35.30 -15.56
C ASN A 85 -11.49 -35.22 -15.37
N PHE A 86 -12.11 -34.12 -15.82
CA PHE A 86 -13.54 -33.90 -15.73
C PHE A 86 -14.23 -34.25 -17.04
N ILE A 87 -15.38 -34.92 -16.96
CA ILE A 87 -16.19 -35.25 -18.13
C ILE A 87 -17.18 -34.11 -18.35
N PHE A 88 -16.94 -33.31 -19.39
CA PHE A 88 -17.79 -32.17 -19.72
C PHE A 88 -19.20 -32.64 -20.18
N PRO A 89 -20.29 -32.15 -19.55
CA PRO A 89 -21.65 -32.47 -19.95
C PRO A 89 -21.93 -32.13 -21.41
N LYS A 90 -22.71 -32.99 -22.07
CA LYS A 90 -23.14 -32.78 -23.45
C LYS A 90 -24.54 -32.18 -23.48
N THR A 91 -24.68 -31.07 -24.19
CA THR A 91 -25.96 -30.38 -24.40
C THR A 91 -26.32 -30.45 -25.89
N ASN A 92 -27.61 -30.58 -26.20
CA ASN A 92 -28.09 -30.67 -27.58
C ASN A 92 -28.17 -29.28 -28.24
N PHE A 93 -27.49 -29.11 -29.37
CA PHE A 93 -27.55 -27.91 -30.20
C PHE A 93 -27.97 -28.28 -31.62
N GLY A 94 -29.25 -28.09 -31.94
CA GLY A 94 -29.78 -28.35 -33.28
C GLY A 94 -29.57 -29.79 -33.74
N GLY A 95 -29.80 -30.76 -32.85
CA GLY A 95 -29.66 -32.20 -33.14
C GLY A 95 -28.24 -32.75 -32.97
N LYS A 96 -27.26 -31.91 -32.65
CA LYS A 96 -25.87 -32.34 -32.37
C LYS A 96 -25.54 -32.13 -30.91
N LEU A 97 -25.12 -33.20 -30.23
CA LEU A 97 -24.59 -33.12 -28.87
C LEU A 97 -23.22 -32.43 -28.87
N ARG A 98 -23.07 -31.37 -28.08
CA ARG A 98 -21.84 -30.60 -27.95
C ARG A 98 -21.53 -30.33 -26.49
N HIS A 99 -20.27 -30.15 -26.18
CA HIS A 99 -19.76 -29.86 -24.83
C HIS A 99 -18.63 -28.84 -24.92
N PHE A 100 -18.19 -28.34 -23.77
CA PHE A 100 -16.98 -27.54 -23.67
C PHE A 100 -15.77 -28.33 -24.19
N ASN A 101 -14.95 -27.71 -25.05
CA ASN A 101 -13.75 -28.36 -25.58
C ASN A 101 -12.54 -28.04 -24.69
N GLN A 102 -12.02 -29.08 -24.01
CA GLN A 102 -10.86 -28.96 -23.13
C GLN A 102 -9.59 -28.46 -23.83
N GLU A 103 -9.45 -28.70 -25.15
CA GLU A 103 -8.31 -28.21 -25.92
C GLU A 103 -8.22 -26.68 -25.94
N TRP A 104 -9.34 -25.96 -25.72
CA TRP A 104 -9.31 -24.50 -25.57
C TRP A 104 -8.46 -24.02 -24.39
N PHE A 105 -8.21 -24.87 -23.38
CA PHE A 105 -7.28 -24.52 -22.29
C PHE A 105 -5.81 -24.53 -22.71
N LYS A 106 -5.47 -25.13 -23.85
CA LYS A 106 -4.09 -25.27 -24.35
C LYS A 106 -3.77 -24.28 -25.49
N THR A 107 -4.73 -23.50 -25.94
CA THR A 107 -4.55 -22.52 -27.02
C THR A 107 -4.19 -21.13 -26.46
N SER A 108 -4.38 -20.08 -27.26
CA SER A 108 -4.27 -18.68 -26.87
C SER A 108 -5.22 -18.25 -25.73
N TYR A 109 -6.22 -19.07 -25.37
CA TYR A 109 -7.14 -18.77 -24.27
C TYR A 109 -6.62 -19.22 -22.89
N SER A 110 -5.48 -19.91 -22.86
CA SER A 110 -4.84 -20.45 -21.65
C SER A 110 -4.39 -19.40 -20.62
N GLY A 111 -4.46 -18.10 -20.93
CA GLY A 111 -4.17 -17.04 -19.97
C GLY A 111 -5.35 -16.69 -19.06
N TRP A 112 -6.59 -16.99 -19.47
CA TRP A 112 -7.77 -16.38 -18.85
C TRP A 112 -9.03 -17.26 -18.82
N LEU A 113 -9.12 -18.28 -19.68
CA LEU A 113 -10.33 -19.10 -19.82
C LEU A 113 -10.51 -19.99 -18.58
N GLU A 114 -11.70 -19.91 -18.01
CA GLU A 114 -12.16 -20.68 -16.85
C GLU A 114 -13.40 -21.49 -17.21
N TYR A 115 -13.66 -22.54 -16.45
CA TYR A 115 -14.89 -23.32 -16.54
C TYR A 115 -15.47 -23.56 -15.14
N SER A 116 -16.78 -23.37 -15.01
CA SER A 116 -17.56 -23.72 -13.82
C SER A 116 -18.15 -25.13 -13.99
N ILE A 117 -17.87 -26.01 -13.03
CA ILE A 117 -18.50 -27.33 -12.96
C ILE A 117 -19.98 -27.18 -12.59
N LYS A 118 -20.27 -26.29 -11.65
CA LYS A 118 -21.63 -26.06 -11.14
C LYS A 118 -22.58 -25.54 -12.21
N GLU A 119 -22.10 -24.60 -13.01
CA GLU A 119 -22.90 -23.92 -14.03
C GLU A 119 -22.79 -24.57 -15.42
N ASP A 120 -21.90 -25.55 -15.64
CA ASP A 120 -21.56 -26.05 -16.98
C ASP A 120 -21.35 -24.89 -17.98
N ALA A 121 -20.47 -23.95 -17.62
CA ALA A 121 -20.29 -22.70 -18.34
C ALA A 121 -18.86 -22.19 -18.30
N ALA A 122 -18.43 -21.52 -19.38
CA ALA A 122 -17.12 -20.91 -19.49
C ALA A 122 -17.15 -19.45 -19.00
N PHE A 123 -16.08 -19.06 -18.30
CA PHE A 123 -15.90 -17.73 -17.74
C PHE A 123 -14.53 -17.16 -18.12
N CYS A 124 -14.34 -15.87 -17.88
CA CYS A 124 -13.09 -15.18 -18.14
C CYS A 124 -12.56 -14.55 -16.85
N LEU A 125 -11.40 -15.04 -16.38
CA LEU A 125 -10.82 -14.61 -15.11
C LEU A 125 -10.55 -13.11 -15.09
N CYS A 126 -9.80 -12.58 -16.07
CA CYS A 126 -9.41 -11.17 -16.07
C CYS A 126 -10.65 -10.25 -16.15
N CYS A 127 -11.64 -10.61 -16.96
CA CYS A 127 -12.90 -9.89 -17.07
C CYS A 127 -13.68 -9.92 -15.75
N TYR A 128 -13.78 -11.06 -15.08
CA TYR A 128 -14.40 -11.15 -13.76
C TYR A 128 -13.72 -10.23 -12.73
N LEU A 129 -12.38 -10.16 -12.75
CA LEU A 129 -11.59 -9.38 -11.79
C LEU A 129 -11.71 -7.86 -11.99
N PHE A 130 -11.82 -7.39 -13.23
CA PHE A 130 -11.64 -5.98 -13.59
C PHE A 130 -12.78 -5.35 -14.39
N LYS A 131 -13.92 -6.03 -14.63
CA LYS A 131 -15.02 -5.48 -15.45
C LYS A 131 -15.51 -4.10 -15.01
N ASN A 132 -15.49 -3.82 -13.71
CA ASN A 132 -15.98 -2.57 -13.14
C ASN A 132 -14.97 -1.41 -13.26
N GLU A 133 -13.70 -1.70 -13.55
CA GLU A 133 -12.63 -0.70 -13.66
C GLU A 133 -12.54 -0.10 -15.06
N ILE A 134 -13.21 -0.71 -16.05
CA ILE A 134 -13.17 -0.29 -17.46
C ILE A 134 -14.18 0.85 -17.75
N GLY A 135 -14.78 1.45 -16.71
CA GLY A 135 -15.76 2.53 -16.80
C GLY A 135 -15.35 3.66 -17.76
N GLY A 136 -16.11 3.81 -18.84
CA GLY A 136 -15.95 4.82 -19.88
C GLY A 136 -16.80 4.48 -21.11
N TYR A 137 -17.07 5.47 -21.96
CA TYR A 137 -17.97 5.46 -23.13
C TYR A 137 -17.59 4.48 -24.28
N GLY A 138 -17.11 3.27 -23.97
CA GLY A 138 -16.73 2.24 -24.92
C GLY A 138 -17.00 0.84 -24.35
N LYS A 139 -17.67 0.00 -25.16
CA LYS A 139 -18.04 -1.42 -24.95
C LYS A 139 -17.76 -1.97 -23.53
N LYS A 140 -18.82 -2.01 -22.72
CA LYS A 140 -18.85 -2.78 -21.46
C LYS A 140 -18.44 -4.23 -21.74
N VAL A 141 -17.67 -4.82 -20.84
CA VAL A 141 -17.45 -6.27 -20.83
C VAL A 141 -18.82 -6.94 -20.72
N SER A 142 -19.16 -7.80 -21.68
CA SER A 142 -20.42 -8.54 -21.63
C SER A 142 -20.46 -9.43 -20.39
N ASP A 143 -21.60 -9.42 -19.68
CA ASP A 143 -21.81 -10.27 -18.50
C ASP A 143 -21.79 -11.78 -18.83
N CYS A 144 -21.85 -12.14 -20.12
CA CYS A 144 -21.80 -13.53 -20.60
C CYS A 144 -20.56 -14.30 -20.12
N PHE A 145 -19.41 -13.63 -19.92
CA PHE A 145 -18.18 -14.31 -19.43
C PHE A 145 -17.85 -14.00 -17.97
N THR A 146 -18.71 -13.26 -17.24
CA THR A 146 -18.41 -12.84 -15.85
C THR A 146 -19.51 -13.14 -14.84
N LYS A 147 -20.78 -13.19 -15.26
CA LYS A 147 -21.92 -13.46 -14.38
C LYS A 147 -22.70 -14.68 -14.84
N ASP A 148 -23.14 -14.70 -16.10
CA ASP A 148 -24.07 -15.73 -16.59
C ASP A 148 -23.34 -17.01 -17.06
N GLY A 149 -22.10 -16.84 -17.53
CA GLY A 149 -21.29 -17.89 -18.12
C GLY A 149 -21.67 -18.19 -19.58
N PHE A 150 -20.67 -18.55 -20.38
CA PHE A 150 -20.83 -18.87 -21.79
C PHE A 150 -21.08 -20.37 -21.97
N ARG A 151 -22.19 -20.74 -22.62
CA ARG A 151 -22.58 -22.15 -22.85
C ARG A 151 -22.85 -22.51 -24.32
N SER A 152 -22.75 -21.56 -25.26
CA SER A 152 -23.09 -21.81 -26.67
C SER A 152 -21.94 -22.51 -27.43
N TRP A 153 -21.69 -23.78 -27.09
CA TRP A 153 -20.56 -24.58 -27.59
C TRP A 153 -20.50 -24.69 -29.12
N ASN A 154 -21.65 -24.62 -29.79
CA ASN A 154 -21.75 -24.63 -31.26
C ASN A 154 -21.05 -23.43 -31.93
N LYS A 155 -20.84 -22.32 -31.22
CA LYS A 155 -20.12 -21.13 -31.70
C LYS A 155 -18.92 -20.79 -30.82
N GLY A 156 -18.35 -21.79 -30.14
CA GLY A 156 -17.31 -21.60 -29.14
C GLY A 156 -16.15 -20.73 -29.61
N ILE A 157 -15.44 -21.14 -30.66
CA ILE A 157 -14.26 -20.44 -31.18
C ILE A 157 -14.62 -19.03 -31.66
N GLU A 158 -15.71 -18.88 -32.42
CA GLU A 158 -16.20 -17.58 -32.91
C GLU A 158 -16.46 -16.62 -31.74
N ARG A 159 -17.15 -17.08 -30.70
CA ARG A 159 -17.51 -16.25 -29.53
C ARG A 159 -16.33 -15.97 -28.62
N LEU A 160 -15.40 -16.90 -28.46
CA LEU A 160 -14.14 -16.68 -27.73
C LEU A 160 -13.28 -15.63 -28.44
N ASN A 161 -13.14 -15.73 -29.76
CA ASN A 161 -12.41 -14.73 -30.56
C ASN A 161 -13.09 -13.36 -30.52
N ALA A 162 -14.43 -13.31 -30.64
CA ALA A 162 -15.18 -12.06 -30.53
C ALA A 162 -15.09 -11.44 -29.12
N HIS A 163 -14.97 -12.27 -28.07
CA HIS A 163 -14.76 -11.81 -26.70
C HIS A 163 -13.38 -11.17 -26.52
N VAL A 164 -12.33 -11.82 -27.03
CA VAL A 164 -10.97 -11.26 -27.04
C VAL A 164 -10.95 -9.96 -27.85
N GLY A 165 -11.58 -9.95 -29.02
CA GLY A 165 -11.72 -8.77 -29.87
C GLY A 165 -10.38 -8.21 -30.36
N GLU A 166 -10.40 -6.94 -30.76
CA GLU A 166 -9.24 -6.22 -31.28
C GLU A 166 -8.29 -5.72 -30.17
N VAL A 167 -7.20 -5.11 -30.59
CA VAL A 167 -6.29 -4.38 -29.69
C VAL A 167 -7.11 -3.35 -28.89
N ASN A 168 -6.86 -3.25 -27.58
CA ASN A 168 -7.60 -2.40 -26.64
C ASN A 168 -9.09 -2.75 -26.43
N SER A 169 -9.54 -3.94 -26.85
CA SER A 169 -10.82 -4.48 -26.39
C SER A 169 -10.93 -4.48 -24.86
N ALA A 170 -12.16 -4.54 -24.35
CA ALA A 170 -12.39 -4.62 -22.92
C ALA A 170 -11.67 -5.82 -22.27
N HIS A 171 -11.64 -6.97 -22.95
CA HIS A 171 -10.87 -8.14 -22.53
C HIS A 171 -9.37 -7.82 -22.42
N ASN A 172 -8.76 -7.26 -23.46
CA ASN A 172 -7.33 -6.97 -23.49
C ASN A 172 -6.93 -5.93 -22.44
N ARG A 173 -7.81 -4.97 -22.14
CA ARG A 173 -7.62 -4.03 -21.02
C ARG A 173 -7.66 -4.75 -19.67
N CYS A 174 -8.67 -5.60 -19.41
CA CYS A 174 -8.71 -6.42 -18.19
C CYS A 174 -7.48 -7.31 -18.06
N PHE A 175 -7.02 -7.91 -19.16
CA PHE A 175 -5.86 -8.79 -19.16
C PHE A 175 -4.57 -8.04 -18.82
N LYS A 176 -4.37 -6.83 -19.36
CA LYS A 176 -3.25 -5.94 -18.97
C LYS A 176 -3.30 -5.60 -17.48
N MET A 177 -4.45 -5.19 -16.95
CA MET A 177 -4.60 -4.88 -15.52
C MET A 177 -4.28 -6.08 -14.62
N MET A 178 -4.61 -7.29 -15.07
CA MET A 178 -4.26 -8.53 -14.38
C MET A 178 -2.74 -8.77 -14.34
N LEU A 179 -2.05 -8.55 -15.46
CA LEU A 179 -0.59 -8.65 -15.55
C LEU A 179 0.09 -7.59 -14.68
N ASP A 180 -0.38 -6.34 -14.75
CA ASP A 180 0.15 -5.23 -13.96
C ASP A 180 0.01 -5.50 -12.46
N LEU A 181 -1.17 -5.99 -12.02
CA LEU A 181 -1.40 -6.35 -10.61
C LEU A 181 -0.57 -7.55 -10.16
N SER A 182 -0.23 -8.47 -11.08
CA SER A 182 0.66 -9.60 -10.80
C SER A 182 2.13 -9.17 -10.66
N ASN A 183 2.53 -8.05 -11.25
CA ASN A 183 3.90 -7.57 -11.24
C ASN A 183 4.22 -6.78 -9.95
N GLN A 184 4.45 -7.49 -8.85
CA GLN A 184 4.76 -6.88 -7.55
C GLN A 184 6.03 -6.00 -7.59
N ALA A 185 6.98 -6.28 -8.49
CA ALA A 185 8.23 -5.53 -8.62
C ALA A 185 8.03 -4.06 -9.05
N GLN A 186 6.88 -3.74 -9.65
CA GLN A 186 6.48 -2.37 -10.02
C GLN A 186 5.55 -1.73 -8.98
N SER A 187 5.33 -2.38 -7.84
CA SER A 187 4.52 -1.79 -6.79
C SER A 187 5.20 -0.55 -6.18
N ILE A 188 4.38 0.36 -5.66
CA ILE A 188 4.87 1.54 -4.95
C ILE A 188 5.71 1.13 -3.75
N LEU A 189 5.29 0.09 -3.02
CA LEU A 189 6.04 -0.45 -1.87
C LEU A 189 7.43 -0.93 -2.29
N THR A 190 7.53 -1.71 -3.37
CA THR A 190 8.83 -2.15 -3.88
C THR A 190 9.69 -0.98 -4.34
N SER A 191 9.08 0.10 -4.87
CA SER A 191 9.82 1.32 -5.22
C SER A 191 10.44 2.00 -3.99
N PHE A 192 9.74 2.01 -2.85
CA PHE A 192 10.29 2.46 -1.57
C PHE A 192 11.40 1.54 -1.06
N ASP A 193 11.21 0.22 -1.15
CA ASP A 193 12.22 -0.75 -0.72
C ASP A 193 13.49 -0.72 -1.59
N LYS A 194 13.32 -0.42 -2.88
CA LYS A 194 14.38 -0.29 -3.89
C LYS A 194 15.27 0.93 -3.67
N GLN A 195 14.91 1.84 -2.76
CA GLN A 195 15.83 2.88 -2.32
C GLN A 195 17.10 2.23 -1.76
N SER A 196 18.26 2.65 -2.26
CA SER A 196 19.52 1.98 -1.93
C SER A 196 19.78 2.03 -0.42
N GLU A 197 20.37 0.97 0.13
CA GLU A 197 20.78 0.94 1.54
C GLU A 197 21.69 2.12 1.89
N LYS A 198 22.47 2.60 0.92
CA LYS A 198 23.26 3.82 1.02
C LYS A 198 22.39 5.06 1.24
N THR A 199 21.34 5.26 0.45
CA THR A 199 20.45 6.42 0.62
C THR A 199 19.70 6.36 1.97
N LYS A 200 19.29 5.15 2.40
CA LYS A 200 18.67 4.96 3.73
C LYS A 200 19.64 5.29 4.86
N SER A 201 20.89 4.83 4.76
CA SER A 201 21.91 5.11 5.79
C SER A 201 22.28 6.60 5.83
N GLU A 202 22.47 7.24 4.67
CA GLU A 202 22.71 8.69 4.55
C GLU A 202 21.53 9.50 5.11
N TYR A 203 20.27 9.10 4.85
CA TYR A 203 19.10 9.71 5.48
C TYR A 203 19.12 9.60 7.00
N ARG A 204 19.40 8.41 7.54
CA ARG A 204 19.48 8.20 9.01
C ARG A 204 20.58 9.04 9.66
N VAL A 205 21.75 9.17 9.02
CA VAL A 205 22.85 10.01 9.53
C VAL A 205 22.40 11.47 9.60
N ARG A 206 21.76 12.00 8.55
CA ARG A 206 21.23 13.37 8.52
C ARG A 206 20.16 13.62 9.58
N LEU A 207 19.22 12.67 9.71
CA LEU A 207 18.15 12.74 10.69
C LEU A 207 18.70 12.75 12.12
N ASN A 208 19.60 11.83 12.44
CA ASN A 208 20.22 11.76 13.76
C ASN A 208 21.01 13.04 14.08
N ALA A 209 21.77 13.57 13.11
CA ALA A 209 22.49 14.82 13.29
C ALA A 209 21.54 15.99 13.62
N SER A 210 20.42 16.08 12.89
CA SER A 210 19.39 17.09 13.11
C SER A 210 18.72 16.94 14.48
N ILE A 211 18.43 15.71 14.91
CA ILE A 211 17.85 15.42 16.22
C ILE A 211 18.82 15.79 17.35
N ASP A 212 20.11 15.52 17.20
CA ASP A 212 21.11 15.85 18.23
C ASP A 212 21.25 17.37 18.40
N VAL A 213 21.28 18.11 17.28
CA VAL A 213 21.25 19.58 17.27
C VAL A 213 19.98 20.10 17.94
N ALA A 214 18.81 19.57 17.57
CA ALA A 214 17.54 19.94 18.16
C ALA A 214 17.49 19.69 19.67
N ARG A 215 17.96 18.52 20.12
CA ARG A 215 18.06 18.17 21.55
C ARG A 215 18.94 19.13 22.32
N TYR A 216 20.08 19.53 21.74
CA TYR A 216 20.97 20.51 22.36
C TYR A 216 20.28 21.86 22.53
N LEU A 217 19.66 22.40 21.47
CA LEU A 217 18.97 23.68 21.53
C LEU A 217 17.81 23.68 22.54
N LEU A 218 17.04 22.58 22.59
CA LEU A 218 15.97 22.42 23.58
C LEU A 218 16.51 22.40 25.00
N LYS A 219 17.64 21.72 25.23
CA LYS A 219 18.26 21.64 26.56
C LYS A 219 18.74 23.00 27.05
N GLU A 220 19.30 23.82 26.15
CA GLU A 220 19.80 25.15 26.46
C GLU A 220 18.72 26.25 26.38
N GLY A 221 17.49 25.91 25.98
CA GLY A 221 16.40 26.87 25.82
C GLY A 221 16.63 27.88 24.70
N MET A 222 17.42 27.52 23.68
CA MET A 222 17.76 28.42 22.57
C MET A 222 16.73 28.35 21.44
N PRO A 223 16.44 29.49 20.77
CA PRO A 223 15.60 29.48 19.59
C PRO A 223 16.29 28.72 18.44
N PHE A 224 15.52 28.02 17.63
CA PHE A 224 16.06 27.25 16.52
C PHE A 224 16.28 28.12 15.27
N GLN A 225 15.28 28.93 14.92
CA GLN A 225 15.27 29.77 13.73
C GLN A 225 16.00 31.09 13.93
N GLY A 226 16.62 31.57 12.85
CA GLY A 226 17.16 32.92 12.73
C GLY A 226 16.21 33.87 12.00
N HIS A 227 16.55 35.15 11.92
CA HIS A 227 15.81 36.12 11.10
C HIS A 227 15.97 35.87 9.59
N ASP A 228 17.11 35.29 9.17
CA ASP A 228 17.40 34.97 7.78
C ASP A 228 18.20 33.66 7.69
N GLU A 229 17.56 32.59 7.21
CA GLU A 229 18.16 31.26 7.05
C GLU A 229 18.77 31.03 5.65
N ARG A 230 18.75 32.05 4.77
CA ARG A 230 19.33 31.97 3.42
C ARG A 230 20.82 31.65 3.51
N GLU A 231 21.32 30.92 2.52
CA GLU A 231 22.73 30.53 2.43
C GLU A 231 23.69 31.74 2.43
N THR A 232 23.23 32.89 1.94
CA THR A 232 23.99 34.15 1.90
C THR A 232 24.02 34.89 3.24
N SER A 233 23.25 34.46 4.24
CA SER A 233 23.21 35.11 5.56
C SER A 233 24.44 34.74 6.38
N THR A 234 24.99 35.72 7.09
CA THR A 234 26.11 35.50 8.03
C THR A 234 25.68 34.74 9.29
N ARG A 235 24.39 34.76 9.63
CA ARG A 235 23.82 34.05 10.80
C ARG A 235 22.53 33.38 10.37
N ARG A 236 22.58 32.08 10.11
CA ARG A 236 21.48 31.32 9.50
C ARG A 236 20.49 30.75 10.53
N GLY A 237 20.65 31.14 11.81
CA GLY A 237 19.88 30.59 12.91
C GLY A 237 20.64 29.50 13.65
N ASN A 238 20.37 29.36 14.94
CA ASN A 238 21.16 28.50 15.83
C ASN A 238 21.14 27.03 15.38
N PHE A 239 20.04 26.57 14.76
CA PHE A 239 19.95 25.22 14.23
C PHE A 239 20.93 24.99 13.08
N LEU A 240 20.89 25.84 12.04
CA LEU A 240 21.75 25.69 10.87
C LEU A 240 23.22 25.94 11.21
N ASP A 241 23.51 26.93 12.07
CA ASP A 241 24.87 27.25 12.49
C ASP A 241 25.47 26.11 13.33
N LEU A 242 24.69 25.51 14.25
CA LEU A 242 25.14 24.38 15.04
C LEU A 242 25.25 23.09 14.23
N LEU A 243 24.34 22.86 13.27
CA LEU A 243 24.42 21.73 12.34
C LEU A 243 25.66 21.85 11.44
N LYS A 244 26.00 23.06 10.99
CA LYS A 244 27.23 23.34 10.25
C LYS A 244 28.47 23.08 11.11
N TRP A 245 28.48 23.56 12.35
CA TRP A 245 29.56 23.27 13.30
C TRP A 245 29.72 21.76 13.53
N TYR A 246 28.60 21.03 13.64
CA TYR A 246 28.63 19.59 13.83
C TYR A 246 29.20 18.86 12.60
N ALA A 247 28.77 19.27 11.40
CA ALA A 247 29.31 18.77 10.15
C ALA A 247 30.82 19.00 10.02
N ASP A 248 31.32 20.18 10.42
CA ASP A 248 32.76 20.48 10.35
C ASP A 248 33.62 19.65 11.31
N LYS A 249 33.00 18.98 12.30
CA LYS A 249 33.69 18.04 13.20
C LYS A 249 33.60 16.59 12.75
N LYS A 250 32.65 16.24 11.89
CA LYS A 250 32.32 14.87 11.52
C LYS A 250 32.12 14.73 10.02
N ASP A 251 33.13 14.15 9.35
CA ASP A 251 33.16 14.01 7.89
C ASP A 251 32.01 13.16 7.33
N ASP A 252 31.52 12.18 8.09
CA ASP A 252 30.35 11.37 7.75
C ASP A 252 29.07 12.21 7.68
N ILE A 253 28.90 13.14 8.62
CA ILE A 253 27.76 14.08 8.65
C ILE A 253 27.92 15.13 7.57
N LYS A 254 29.13 15.68 7.39
CA LYS A 254 29.43 16.73 6.40
C LYS A 254 29.00 16.34 5.00
N LYS A 255 29.25 15.09 4.62
CA LYS A 255 28.92 14.55 3.28
C LYS A 255 27.43 14.47 2.99
N VAL A 256 26.57 14.60 4.01
CA VAL A 256 25.14 14.34 3.85
C VAL A 256 24.26 15.52 4.27
N VAL A 257 24.68 16.42 5.16
CA VAL A 257 23.81 17.54 5.61
C VAL A 257 23.94 18.82 4.77
N LEU A 258 23.02 19.77 4.98
CA LEU A 258 23.01 21.10 4.36
C LEU A 258 23.02 21.00 2.81
N GLU A 259 23.97 21.68 2.15
CA GLU A 259 24.13 21.71 0.69
C GLU A 259 24.42 20.33 0.08
N ASN A 260 24.90 19.37 0.88
CA ASN A 260 25.19 18.01 0.44
C ASN A 260 23.97 17.08 0.53
N ALA A 261 22.85 17.54 1.09
CA ALA A 261 21.60 16.79 1.08
C ALA A 261 20.86 16.96 -0.26
N PRO A 262 20.30 15.87 -0.83
CA PRO A 262 19.29 15.97 -1.88
C PRO A 262 18.18 16.95 -1.50
N LYS A 263 17.73 17.80 -2.44
CA LYS A 263 16.82 18.94 -2.21
C LYS A 263 15.69 18.67 -1.21
N ASN A 264 14.90 17.62 -1.44
CA ASN A 264 13.72 17.33 -0.62
C ASN A 264 14.05 16.73 0.76
N ASP A 265 15.32 16.45 1.01
CA ASP A 265 15.82 15.87 2.25
C ASP A 265 16.71 16.85 3.04
N ILE A 266 16.75 18.13 2.65
CA ILE A 266 17.42 19.17 3.43
C ILE A 266 16.59 19.40 4.69
N MET A 267 17.15 19.00 5.83
CA MET A 267 16.51 19.18 7.14
C MET A 267 16.77 20.62 7.60
N ILE A 268 15.78 21.48 7.38
CA ILE A 268 15.73 22.85 7.91
C ILE A 268 14.91 22.88 9.20
N CYS A 269 15.03 23.97 9.96
CA CYS A 269 14.22 24.15 11.14
C CYS A 269 12.73 24.23 10.77
N PRO A 270 11.81 23.54 11.48
CA PRO A 270 10.36 23.75 11.35
C PRO A 270 9.94 25.16 11.74
#